data_AF-A0A2D6XLE3-F1
#
_entry.id   AF-A0A2D6XLE3-F1
#
_cell.length_a   1.000
_cell.length_b   1.000
_cell.length_c   1.000
_cell.angle_alpha   90.00
_cell.angle_beta   90.00
_cell.angle_gamma   90.00
#
_symmetry.space_group_name_H-M   'P 1'
#
loop_
_entity.id
_entity.type
_entity.pdbx_description
1 polymer ?
#
loop_
_entity_poly.entity_id
_entity_poly.type
_entity_poly.pdbx_seq_one_letter_code
_entity_poly.pdbx_strand_id
1 'polypeptide(L)'
;EQSPTYVDVRTYQSIKKKSDIINYKVVVFDEVHHVAAKVLYKIAMNCDNAILVGCSATPYRDDGEDLRIEAAIGKIISRVTKDELVKKGYLVDAEVRYIPLTKPSKEFLDYHEAYEKFIVNNKERNDKIVKVALRESKNRNVLILIQKIEHGRTLQGALYLNSDVCFMHGGLPKKERIKMFDEIREGKYNVTIATSLFDEGIDIHNFEILILGVGGKSSVKVVQRVGRLLRPFPGKEKAIIYDFIDEFKWLREHYQKRREILEEDFEAKEWDEEQQSLEEFK
;
A
#
# COMPACT_ATOMS: atom_id res chain seq x y z
N GLU A 1 -37.21 1.87 9.09
CA GLU A 1 -36.30 2.79 9.80
C GLU A 1 -36.11 4.03 8.95
N GLN A 2 -36.14 5.23 9.54
CA GLN A 2 -35.85 6.46 8.79
C GLN A 2 -34.34 6.54 8.55
N SER A 3 -33.94 6.62 7.29
CA SER A 3 -32.55 6.91 6.91
C SER A 3 -32.07 8.19 7.62
N PRO A 4 -30.80 8.27 8.02
CA PRO A 4 -30.26 9.48 8.63
C PRO A 4 -30.51 10.69 7.72
N THR A 5 -31.13 11.74 8.25
CA THR A 5 -31.47 12.95 7.51
C THR A 5 -30.26 13.84 7.20
N TYR A 6 -29.09 13.52 7.76
CA TYR A 6 -27.85 14.28 7.59
C TYR A 6 -26.62 13.38 7.81
N VAL A 7 -25.65 13.45 6.89
CA VAL A 7 -24.34 12.78 6.98
C VAL A 7 -23.25 13.82 6.74
N ASP A 8 -22.26 13.89 7.63
CA ASP A 8 -21.10 14.77 7.53
C ASP A 8 -19.83 13.93 7.54
N VAL A 9 -18.86 14.27 6.68
CA VAL A 9 -17.56 13.58 6.57
C VAL A 9 -16.45 14.58 6.84
N ARG A 10 -15.67 14.32 7.88
CA ARG A 10 -14.63 15.24 8.37
C ARG A 10 -13.32 14.53 8.67
N THR A 11 -12.21 15.25 8.49
CA THR A 11 -10.91 14.80 8.97
C THR A 11 -10.77 15.11 10.47
N TYR A 12 -10.02 14.30 11.20
CA TYR A 12 -9.75 14.48 12.63
C TYR A 12 -9.23 15.89 12.96
N GLN A 13 -8.39 16.48 12.10
CA GLN A 13 -7.80 17.82 12.31
C GLN A 13 -8.79 18.97 12.16
N SER A 14 -9.91 18.74 11.45
CA SER A 14 -10.96 19.74 11.26
C SER A 14 -11.84 19.93 12.50
N ILE A 15 -11.87 18.93 13.40
CA ILE A 15 -12.66 18.94 14.63
C ILE A 15 -11.87 19.68 15.71
N LYS A 16 -12.25 20.92 16.00
CA LYS A 16 -11.52 21.79 16.94
C LYS A 16 -12.28 22.03 18.24
N LYS A 17 -13.61 22.01 18.17
CA LYS A 17 -14.52 22.35 19.29
C LYS A 17 -15.57 21.27 19.46
N LYS A 18 -16.07 21.12 20.68
CA LYS A 18 -17.19 20.22 21.01
C LYS A 18 -18.44 20.50 20.16
N SER A 19 -18.71 21.78 19.90
CA SER A 19 -19.81 22.23 19.03
C SER A 19 -19.78 21.64 17.62
N ASP A 20 -18.61 21.20 17.15
CA ASP A 20 -18.45 20.62 15.82
C ASP A 20 -19.09 19.22 15.73
N ILE A 21 -19.30 18.53 16.87
CA ILE A 21 -19.72 17.13 16.92
C ILE A 21 -20.85 16.80 17.92
N ILE A 22 -21.22 17.75 18.80
CA ILE A 22 -22.14 17.51 19.93
C ILE A 22 -23.55 17.02 19.52
N ASN A 23 -23.98 17.35 18.30
CA ASN A 23 -25.33 17.02 17.82
C ASN A 23 -25.42 15.66 17.12
N TYR A 24 -24.30 14.98 16.88
CA TYR A 24 -24.32 13.67 16.23
C TYR A 24 -24.82 12.57 17.17
N LYS A 25 -25.69 11.70 16.64
CA LYS A 25 -26.20 10.51 17.37
C LYS A 25 -25.39 9.26 17.11
N VAL A 26 -24.64 9.24 16.01
CA VAL A 26 -23.68 8.20 15.66
C VAL A 26 -22.43 8.88 15.15
N VAL A 27 -21.26 8.49 15.65
CA VAL A 27 -19.96 8.97 15.18
C VAL A 27 -19.12 7.75 14.82
N VAL A 28 -18.74 7.67 13.55
CA VAL A 28 -17.88 6.60 13.03
C VAL A 28 -16.47 7.16 12.88
N PHE A 29 -15.53 6.54 13.57
CA PHE A 29 -14.11 6.80 13.48
C PHE A 29 -13.48 5.79 12.53
N ASP A 30 -12.97 6.27 11.40
CA ASP A 30 -12.24 5.44 10.46
C ASP A 30 -10.73 5.45 10.77
N GLU A 31 -10.05 4.35 10.46
CA GLU A 31 -8.61 4.15 10.68
C GLU A 31 -8.13 4.50 12.10
N VAL A 32 -8.84 4.02 13.13
CA VAL A 32 -8.57 4.41 14.53
C VAL A 32 -7.13 4.13 14.98
N HIS A 33 -6.46 3.15 14.37
CA HIS A 33 -5.06 2.80 14.65
C HIS A 33 -4.05 3.83 14.12
N HIS A 34 -4.42 4.69 13.17
CA HIS A 34 -3.53 5.73 12.64
C HIS A 34 -3.60 7.05 13.41
N VAL A 35 -4.64 7.24 14.20
CA VAL A 35 -4.82 8.47 14.98
C VAL A 35 -4.11 8.37 16.31
N ALA A 36 -3.43 9.43 16.71
CA ALA A 36 -2.87 9.51 18.06
C ALA A 36 -4.01 9.31 19.08
N ALA A 37 -3.90 8.30 19.93
CA ALA A 37 -4.97 7.91 20.84
C ALA A 37 -5.48 9.07 21.73
N LYS A 38 -4.62 10.06 22.04
CA LYS A 38 -5.02 11.30 22.73
C LYS A 38 -5.99 12.17 21.93
N VAL A 39 -5.81 12.27 20.61
CA VAL A 39 -6.72 13.03 19.72
C VAL A 39 -8.06 12.32 19.62
N LEU A 40 -8.03 11.00 19.39
CA LEU A 40 -9.22 10.16 19.33
C LEU A 40 -10.03 10.27 20.63
N TYR A 41 -9.37 10.05 21.77
CA TYR A 41 -9.97 10.15 23.10
C TYR A 41 -10.60 11.53 23.33
N LYS A 42 -9.90 12.62 22.98
CA LYS A 42 -10.44 13.98 23.13
C LYS A 42 -11.70 14.19 22.30
N ILE A 43 -11.77 13.67 21.08
CA ILE A 43 -12.96 13.80 20.22
C ILE A 43 -14.09 12.94 20.79
N ALA A 44 -13.82 11.69 21.15
CA ALA A 44 -14.80 10.77 21.74
C ALA A 44 -15.44 11.34 23.02
N MET A 45 -14.65 11.92 23.93
CA MET A 45 -15.15 12.53 25.18
C MET A 45 -16.01 13.78 24.96
N ASN A 46 -16.02 14.36 23.75
CA ASN A 46 -16.87 15.48 23.40
C ASN A 46 -18.21 15.04 22.76
N CYS A 47 -18.41 13.74 22.56
CA CYS A 47 -19.64 13.14 22.05
C CYS A 47 -20.52 12.66 23.22
N ASP A 48 -21.33 13.55 23.81
CA ASP A 48 -22.06 13.24 25.05
C ASP A 48 -23.17 12.19 24.90
N ASN A 49 -23.78 12.06 23.71
CA ASN A 49 -24.95 11.22 23.47
C ASN A 49 -24.91 10.55 22.09
N ALA A 50 -23.72 10.13 21.67
CA ALA A 50 -23.51 9.45 20.40
C ALA A 50 -23.11 7.99 20.63
N ILE A 51 -23.60 7.11 19.75
CA ILE A 51 -23.00 5.79 19.57
C ILE A 51 -21.67 6.01 18.85
N LEU A 52 -20.58 5.53 19.46
CA LEU A 52 -19.25 5.59 18.88
C LEU A 52 -18.92 4.26 18.23
N VAL A 53 -18.46 4.29 16.98
CA VAL A 53 -18.02 3.11 16.25
C VAL A 53 -16.62 3.37 15.73
N GLY A 54 -15.69 2.44 15.99
CA GLY A 54 -14.33 2.50 15.47
C GLY A 54 -14.12 1.42 14.41
N CYS A 55 -13.60 1.81 13.26
CA CYS A 55 -13.19 0.91 12.19
C CYS A 55 -11.66 0.89 12.11
N SER A 56 -11.08 -0.31 12.07
CA SER A 56 -9.63 -0.51 11.92
C SER A 56 -9.35 -1.85 11.25
N ALA A 57 -8.38 -1.87 10.33
CA ALA A 57 -7.81 -3.13 9.85
C ALA A 57 -6.95 -3.80 10.95
N THR A 58 -6.16 -3.00 11.66
CA THR A 58 -5.28 -3.46 12.77
C THR A 58 -5.76 -2.82 14.07
N PRO A 59 -6.48 -3.54 14.95
CA PRO A 59 -7.01 -2.95 16.19
C PRO A 59 -5.99 -2.92 17.35
N TYR A 60 -4.78 -3.43 17.15
CA TYR A 60 -3.72 -3.49 18.16
C TYR A 60 -2.56 -2.55 17.81
N ARG A 61 -1.98 -1.92 18.83
CA ARG A 61 -0.83 -1.03 18.74
C ARG A 61 0.24 -1.51 19.72
N ASP A 62 1.47 -1.59 19.23
CA ASP A 62 2.64 -1.98 20.03
C ASP A 62 3.02 -0.97 21.12
N ASP A 63 2.41 0.22 21.12
CA ASP A 63 2.68 1.30 22.09
C ASP A 63 1.81 1.26 23.35
N GLY A 64 0.94 0.24 23.50
CA GLY A 64 0.08 0.06 24.68
C GLY A 64 -1.07 1.07 24.79
N GLU A 65 -1.28 1.89 23.75
CA GLU A 65 -2.36 2.88 23.70
C GLU A 65 -3.72 2.26 23.28
N ASP A 66 -3.77 0.96 23.02
CA ASP A 66 -5.00 0.20 22.74
C ASP A 66 -6.05 0.36 23.83
N LEU A 67 -5.61 0.37 25.10
CA LEU A 67 -6.49 0.63 26.24
C LEU A 67 -7.14 2.01 26.18
N ARG A 68 -6.45 3.00 25.61
CA ARG A 68 -7.00 4.35 25.45
C ARG A 68 -7.99 4.41 24.28
N ILE A 69 -7.80 3.61 23.24
CA ILE A 69 -8.78 3.44 22.16
C ILE A 69 -10.03 2.73 22.69
N GLU A 70 -9.86 1.64 23.45
CA GLU A 70 -10.97 0.91 24.09
C GLU A 70 -11.72 1.82 25.09
N ALA A 71 -11.00 2.62 25.88
CA ALA A 71 -11.62 3.59 26.77
C ALA A 71 -12.38 4.71 26.04
N ALA A 72 -11.96 5.06 24.83
CA ALA A 72 -12.61 6.10 24.03
C ALA A 72 -13.86 5.60 23.31
N ILE A 73 -13.79 4.43 22.68
CA ILE A 73 -14.82 3.94 21.73
C ILE A 73 -15.56 2.71 22.27
N GLY A 74 -14.90 1.90 23.11
CA GLY A 74 -15.41 0.64 23.62
C GLY A 74 -14.63 -0.58 23.12
N LYS A 75 -15.07 -1.77 23.55
CA LYS A 75 -14.47 -3.06 23.21
C LYS A 75 -14.65 -3.41 21.73
N ILE A 76 -13.77 -4.28 21.23
CA ILE A 76 -13.94 -4.90 19.93
C ILE A 76 -15.20 -5.78 19.97
N ILE A 77 -16.24 -5.38 19.23
CA ILE A 77 -17.52 -6.11 19.15
C ILE A 77 -17.58 -7.10 17.99
N SER A 78 -16.71 -6.94 16.99
CA SER A 78 -16.64 -7.81 15.81
C SER A 78 -15.23 -7.78 15.25
N ARG A 79 -14.75 -8.95 14.80
CA ARG A 79 -13.53 -9.11 14.04
C ARG A 79 -13.86 -9.97 12.84
N VAL A 80 -13.48 -9.51 11.66
CA VAL A 80 -13.55 -10.29 10.43
C VAL A 80 -12.12 -10.59 10.01
N THR A 81 -11.81 -11.85 9.77
CA THR A 81 -10.45 -12.24 9.37
C THR A 81 -10.28 -12.18 7.86
N LYS A 82 -9.04 -12.04 7.38
CA LYS A 82 -8.73 -12.11 5.95
C LYS A 82 -9.21 -13.42 5.33
N ASP A 83 -8.97 -14.56 5.99
CA ASP A 83 -9.43 -15.87 5.54
C ASP A 83 -10.94 -15.96 5.35
N GLU A 84 -11.72 -15.32 6.24
CA GLU A 84 -13.17 -15.23 6.09
C GLU A 84 -13.57 -14.39 4.87
N LEU A 85 -12.88 -13.28 4.62
CA LEU A 85 -13.13 -12.43 3.47
C LEU A 85 -12.75 -13.13 2.15
N VAL A 86 -11.65 -13.89 2.14
CA VAL A 86 -11.22 -14.71 0.99
C VAL A 86 -12.24 -15.83 0.73
N LYS A 87 -12.63 -16.58 1.77
CA LYS A 87 -13.64 -17.66 1.65
C LYS A 87 -15.00 -17.15 1.18
N LYS A 88 -15.37 -15.92 1.55
CA LYS A 88 -16.62 -15.27 1.11
C LYS A 88 -16.49 -14.60 -0.27
N GLY A 89 -15.32 -14.63 -0.90
CA GLY A 89 -15.06 -14.01 -2.21
C GLY A 89 -14.99 -12.48 -2.18
N TYR A 90 -14.85 -11.86 -1.01
CA TYR A 90 -14.66 -10.40 -0.89
C TYR A 90 -13.21 -9.98 -1.14
N LEU A 91 -12.26 -10.90 -1.00
CA LEU A 91 -10.83 -10.72 -1.29
C LEU A 91 -10.28 -11.92 -2.06
N VAL A 92 -9.22 -11.70 -2.82
CA VAL A 92 -8.33 -12.76 -3.30
C VAL A 92 -7.16 -12.91 -2.33
N ASP A 93 -6.54 -14.09 -2.33
CA ASP A 93 -5.33 -14.29 -1.56
C ASP A 93 -4.12 -13.59 -2.20
N ALA A 94 -3.05 -13.40 -1.42
CA ALA A 94 -1.80 -12.87 -1.92
C ALA A 94 -0.58 -13.55 -1.29
N GLU A 95 0.49 -13.59 -2.06
CA GLU A 95 1.81 -14.00 -1.58
C GLU A 95 2.83 -12.89 -1.73
N VAL A 96 3.83 -12.90 -0.87
CA VAL A 96 4.95 -11.96 -0.88
C VAL A 96 6.21 -12.68 -1.33
N ARG A 97 6.94 -12.07 -2.26
CA ARG A 97 8.21 -12.55 -2.78
C ARG A 97 9.30 -11.53 -2.50
N TYR A 98 10.24 -11.89 -1.62
CA TYR A 98 11.35 -11.02 -1.26
C TYR A 98 12.53 -11.21 -2.20
N ILE A 99 12.92 -10.15 -2.90
CA ILE A 99 14.01 -10.13 -3.85
C ILE A 99 15.30 -9.74 -3.11
N PRO A 100 16.29 -10.64 -2.97
CA PRO A 100 17.56 -10.30 -2.36
C PRO A 100 18.32 -9.28 -3.23
N LEU A 101 19.01 -8.34 -2.60
CA LEU A 101 19.94 -7.42 -3.24
C LEU A 101 21.34 -7.60 -2.69
N THR A 102 22.36 -7.32 -3.50
CA THR A 102 23.75 -7.37 -3.03
C THR A 102 23.94 -6.39 -1.88
N LYS A 103 24.48 -6.90 -0.77
CA LYS A 103 24.81 -6.08 0.39
C LYS A 103 25.84 -5.01 -0.01
N PRO A 104 25.52 -3.71 0.15
CA PRO A 104 26.45 -2.66 -0.22
C PRO A 104 27.66 -2.62 0.72
N SER A 105 28.80 -2.15 0.20
CA SER A 105 29.94 -1.79 1.02
C SER A 105 29.55 -0.75 2.08
N LYS A 106 30.20 -0.78 3.25
CA LYS A 106 29.98 0.24 4.28
C LYS A 106 30.41 1.60 3.72
N GLU A 107 29.44 2.50 3.60
CA GLU A 107 29.62 3.87 3.13
C GLU A 107 28.97 4.85 4.11
N PHE A 108 29.59 6.00 4.31
CA PHE A 108 29.02 7.10 5.08
C PHE A 108 28.20 7.97 4.14
N LEU A 109 26.91 7.64 4.02
CA LEU A 109 25.95 8.41 3.26
C LEU A 109 24.87 8.94 4.20
N ASP A 110 24.37 10.13 3.90
CA ASP A 110 23.12 10.58 4.49
C ASP A 110 21.92 9.83 3.89
N TYR A 111 20.72 10.06 4.43
CA TYR A 111 19.53 9.32 4.01
C TYR A 111 19.16 9.62 2.56
N HIS A 112 19.31 10.87 2.12
CA HIS A 112 18.94 11.30 0.78
C HIS A 112 19.87 10.66 -0.26
N GLU A 113 21.18 10.72 -0.01
CA GLU A 113 22.19 10.08 -0.87
C GLU A 113 22.04 8.56 -0.91
N ALA A 114 21.78 7.93 0.25
CA ALA A 114 21.52 6.51 0.32
C ALA A 114 20.26 6.12 -0.46
N TYR A 115 19.19 6.92 -0.40
CA TYR A 115 17.98 6.66 -1.16
C TYR A 115 18.24 6.80 -2.67
N GLU A 116 18.91 7.87 -3.09
CA GLU A 116 19.28 8.06 -4.49
C GLU A 116 20.14 6.91 -5.02
N LYS A 117 21.17 6.51 -4.27
CA LYS A 117 22.10 5.47 -4.71
C LYS A 117 21.51 4.07 -4.67
N PHE A 118 20.86 3.69 -3.57
CA PHE A 118 20.44 2.31 -3.33
C PHE A 118 19.00 1.99 -3.76
N ILE A 119 18.17 3.01 -4.01
CA ILE A 119 16.78 2.85 -4.48
C ILE A 119 16.63 3.31 -5.93
N VAL A 120 16.94 4.57 -6.23
CA VAL A 120 16.65 5.19 -7.54
C VAL A 120 17.64 4.75 -8.62
N ASN A 121 18.93 4.88 -8.32
CA ASN A 121 20.02 4.65 -9.28
C ASN A 121 20.71 3.29 -9.09
N ASN A 122 20.12 2.40 -8.28
CA ASN A 122 20.66 1.07 -8.06
C ASN A 122 20.39 0.19 -9.29
N LYS A 123 21.44 -0.09 -10.06
CA LYS A 123 21.36 -0.89 -11.27
C LYS A 123 20.79 -2.28 -11.01
N GLU A 124 21.29 -3.00 -10.00
CA GLU A 124 20.82 -4.36 -9.67
C GLU A 124 19.32 -4.36 -9.34
N ARG A 125 18.88 -3.43 -8.51
CA ARG A 125 17.45 -3.26 -8.17
C ARG A 125 16.63 -2.99 -9.42
N ASN A 126 17.04 -2.04 -10.25
CA ASN A 126 16.30 -1.65 -11.45
C ASN A 126 16.23 -2.81 -12.47
N ASP A 127 17.33 -3.52 -12.68
CA ASP A 127 17.36 -4.70 -13.55
C ASP A 127 16.38 -5.78 -13.05
N LYS A 128 16.35 -6.05 -11.73
CA LYS A 128 15.43 -7.00 -11.12
C LYS A 128 13.97 -6.55 -11.21
N ILE A 129 13.67 -5.25 -11.01
CA ILE A 129 12.33 -4.68 -11.23
C ILE A 129 11.88 -4.92 -12.67
N VAL A 130 12.72 -4.58 -13.65
CA VAL A 130 12.41 -4.73 -15.07
C VAL A 130 12.20 -6.20 -15.43
N LYS A 131 13.08 -7.08 -14.97
CA LYS A 131 12.99 -8.53 -15.20
C LYS A 131 11.67 -9.10 -14.69
N VAL A 132 11.33 -8.81 -13.43
CA VAL A 132 10.06 -9.26 -12.84
C VAL A 132 8.88 -8.66 -13.59
N ALA A 133 8.89 -7.36 -13.88
CA ALA A 133 7.80 -6.71 -14.61
C ALA A 133 7.57 -7.33 -15.99
N LEU A 134 8.62 -7.55 -16.78
CA LEU A 134 8.52 -8.16 -18.13
C LEU A 134 8.04 -9.61 -18.09
N ARG A 135 8.50 -10.40 -17.11
CA ARG A 135 8.00 -11.77 -16.92
C ARG A 135 6.50 -11.77 -16.62
N GLU A 136 6.12 -10.96 -15.65
CA GLU A 136 4.78 -10.94 -15.08
C GLU A 136 3.74 -10.34 -16.05
N SER A 137 4.13 -9.29 -16.76
CA SER A 137 3.29 -8.56 -17.73
C SER A 137 2.92 -9.36 -18.98
N LYS A 138 3.44 -10.57 -19.16
CA LYS A 138 3.00 -11.48 -20.23
C LYS A 138 1.53 -11.89 -20.05
N ASN A 139 1.09 -12.07 -18.82
CA ASN A 139 -0.23 -12.61 -18.50
C ASN A 139 -1.01 -11.83 -17.44
N ARG A 140 -0.35 -10.90 -16.74
CA ARG A 140 -0.90 -10.21 -15.57
C ARG A 140 -0.66 -8.71 -15.66
N ASN A 141 -1.55 -7.92 -15.09
CA ASN A 141 -1.33 -6.49 -14.98
C ASN A 141 -0.38 -6.19 -13.82
N VAL A 142 0.69 -5.45 -14.12
CA VAL A 142 1.76 -5.13 -13.18
C VAL A 142 1.67 -3.66 -12.76
N LEU A 143 1.67 -3.42 -11.44
CA LEU A 143 1.84 -2.11 -10.84
C LEU A 143 3.22 -2.00 -10.20
N ILE A 144 4.01 -1.01 -10.58
CA ILE A 144 5.30 -0.67 -9.99
C ILE A 144 5.15 0.63 -9.22
N LEU A 145 5.27 0.57 -7.89
CA LEU A 145 5.21 1.75 -7.04
C LEU A 145 6.61 2.30 -6.78
N ILE A 146 6.78 3.60 -7.02
CA ILE A 146 8.04 4.35 -6.84
C ILE A 146 7.79 5.65 -6.06
N GLN A 147 8.85 6.34 -5.64
CA GLN A 147 8.71 7.63 -4.93
C GLN A 147 9.16 8.83 -5.77
N LYS A 148 10.23 8.69 -6.55
CA LYS A 148 10.84 9.79 -7.31
C LYS A 148 10.54 9.65 -8.80
N ILE A 149 10.14 10.74 -9.44
CA ILE A 149 9.76 10.74 -10.87
C ILE A 149 10.89 10.22 -11.76
N GLU A 150 12.13 10.57 -11.44
CA GLU A 150 13.33 10.14 -12.16
C GLU A 150 13.49 8.62 -12.18
N HIS A 151 13.21 7.95 -11.05
CA HIS A 151 13.19 6.49 -10.98
C HIS A 151 12.19 5.89 -11.96
N GLY A 152 10.98 6.47 -12.00
CA GLY A 152 9.91 6.02 -12.90
C GLY A 152 10.26 6.22 -14.37
N ARG A 153 10.95 7.31 -14.72
CA ARG A 153 11.48 7.54 -16.08
C ARG A 153 12.52 6.51 -16.48
N THR A 154 13.45 6.18 -15.57
CA THR A 154 14.47 5.15 -15.81
C THR A 154 13.82 3.79 -16.09
N LEU A 155 12.86 3.39 -15.25
CA LEU A 155 12.13 2.13 -15.42
C LEU A 155 11.26 2.13 -16.68
N GLN A 156 10.55 3.23 -16.97
CA GLN A 156 9.74 3.36 -18.18
C GLN A 156 10.60 3.19 -19.44
N GLY A 157 11.76 3.85 -19.49
CA GLY A 157 12.69 3.72 -20.61
C GLY A 157 13.19 2.29 -20.83
N ALA A 158 13.48 1.57 -19.73
CA ALA A 158 13.92 0.17 -19.79
C ALA A 158 12.79 -0.81 -20.22
N LEU A 159 11.54 -0.48 -19.91
CA LEU A 159 10.37 -1.31 -20.21
C LEU A 159 9.74 -1.03 -21.57
N TYR A 160 9.93 0.18 -22.12
CA TYR A 160 9.21 0.70 -23.28
C TYR A 160 9.30 -0.18 -24.55
N LEU A 161 10.44 -0.85 -24.77
CA LEU A 161 10.62 -1.69 -25.97
C LEU A 161 9.99 -3.08 -25.86
N ASN A 162 9.64 -3.53 -24.65
CA ASN A 162 9.25 -4.92 -24.39
C ASN A 162 7.89 -5.04 -23.69
N SER A 163 7.20 -3.92 -23.42
CA SER A 163 5.89 -3.93 -22.76
C SER A 163 5.13 -2.63 -23.04
N ASP A 164 3.79 -2.72 -23.05
CA ASP A 164 2.93 -1.55 -23.02
C ASP A 164 2.95 -0.92 -21.63
N VAL A 165 3.84 0.06 -21.46
CA VAL A 165 4.10 0.72 -20.18
C VAL A 165 3.51 2.13 -20.13
N CYS A 166 2.77 2.44 -19.06
CA CYS A 166 2.40 3.81 -18.72
C CYS A 166 3.09 4.27 -17.43
N PHE A 167 3.39 5.57 -17.35
CA PHE A 167 3.98 6.16 -16.15
C PHE A 167 3.14 7.32 -15.63
N MET A 168 2.42 7.08 -14.53
CA MET A 168 1.55 8.06 -13.90
C MET A 168 2.24 8.74 -12.71
N HIS A 169 2.32 10.07 -12.76
CA HIS A 169 2.92 10.87 -11.68
C HIS A 169 2.26 12.23 -11.51
N GLY A 170 2.58 12.91 -10.41
CA GLY A 170 1.94 14.17 -10.02
C GLY A 170 2.19 15.40 -10.85
N GLY A 171 3.19 15.35 -11.71
CA GLY A 171 3.48 16.43 -12.65
C GLY A 171 2.48 16.47 -13.82
N LEU A 172 1.72 15.39 -14.04
CA LEU A 172 0.77 15.33 -15.15
C LEU A 172 -0.49 16.16 -14.87
N PRO A 173 -1.03 16.91 -15.84
CA PRO A 173 -2.32 17.59 -15.74
C PRO A 173 -3.46 16.63 -15.33
N LYS A 174 -4.45 17.14 -14.57
CA LYS A 174 -5.60 16.34 -14.11
C LYS A 174 -6.32 15.61 -15.25
N LYS A 175 -6.50 16.26 -16.39
CA LYS A 175 -7.17 15.70 -17.57
C LYS A 175 -6.41 14.49 -18.14
N GLU A 176 -5.08 14.59 -18.19
CA GLU A 176 -4.21 13.50 -18.66
C GLU A 176 -4.23 12.32 -17.70
N ARG A 177 -4.17 12.59 -16.39
CA ARG A 177 -4.30 11.52 -15.37
C ARG A 177 -5.63 10.77 -15.49
N ILE A 178 -6.75 11.48 -15.65
CA ILE A 178 -8.07 10.85 -15.83
C ILE A 178 -8.07 9.96 -17.09
N LYS A 179 -7.53 10.45 -18.20
CA LYS A 179 -7.43 9.66 -19.43
C LYS A 179 -6.60 8.39 -19.21
N MET A 180 -5.42 8.50 -18.60
CA MET A 180 -4.57 7.34 -18.30
C MET A 180 -5.26 6.34 -17.37
N PHE A 181 -6.06 6.82 -16.41
CA PHE A 181 -6.86 5.94 -15.55
C PHE A 181 -7.85 5.09 -16.33
N ASP A 182 -8.56 5.69 -17.28
CA ASP A 182 -9.50 4.97 -18.12
C ASP A 182 -8.76 3.97 -19.03
N GLU A 183 -7.61 4.35 -19.58
CA GLU A 183 -6.78 3.45 -20.39
C GLU A 183 -6.22 2.25 -19.61
N ILE A 184 -5.82 2.46 -18.35
CA ILE A 184 -5.42 1.38 -17.44
C ILE A 184 -6.58 0.42 -17.16
N ARG A 185 -7.79 0.96 -16.94
CA ARG A 185 -9.00 0.14 -16.69
C ARG A 185 -9.43 -0.65 -17.92
N GLU A 186 -9.22 -0.10 -19.10
CA GLU A 186 -9.47 -0.76 -20.39
C GLU A 186 -8.41 -1.82 -20.74
N GLY A 187 -7.35 -1.98 -19.93
CA GLY A 187 -6.31 -2.97 -20.17
C GLY A 187 -5.35 -2.61 -21.30
N LYS A 188 -5.18 -1.31 -21.60
CA LYS A 188 -4.24 -0.84 -22.66
C LYS A 188 -2.77 -0.94 -22.27
N TYR A 189 -2.49 -1.16 -20.98
CA TYR A 189 -1.14 -1.22 -20.45
C TYR A 189 -0.98 -2.45 -19.58
N ASN A 190 0.02 -3.28 -19.90
CA ASN A 190 0.36 -4.43 -19.08
C ASN A 190 1.21 -4.02 -17.87
N VAL A 191 1.93 -2.89 -17.98
CA VAL A 191 2.75 -2.34 -16.90
C VAL A 191 2.36 -0.89 -16.60
N THR A 192 2.03 -0.63 -15.35
CA THR A 192 1.79 0.71 -14.83
C THR A 192 2.87 1.06 -13.81
N ILE A 193 3.57 2.15 -14.03
CA ILE A 193 4.47 2.75 -13.03
C ILE A 193 3.71 3.91 -12.39
N ALA A 194 3.69 3.97 -11.06
CA ALA A 194 3.02 5.06 -10.36
C ALA A 194 3.82 5.56 -9.15
N THR A 195 3.81 6.88 -8.93
CA THR A 195 4.37 7.45 -7.70
C THR A 195 3.44 7.17 -6.50
N SER A 196 3.98 6.59 -5.43
CA SER A 196 3.28 6.16 -4.18
C SER A 196 2.39 7.22 -3.49
N LEU A 197 2.63 8.51 -3.74
CA LEU A 197 1.78 9.60 -3.24
C LEU A 197 0.41 9.70 -3.96
N PHE A 198 0.20 8.92 -5.03
CA PHE A 198 -1.00 8.97 -5.89
C PHE A 198 -2.07 7.92 -5.55
N ASP A 199 -1.84 7.12 -4.50
CA ASP A 199 -2.65 5.96 -4.11
C ASP A 199 -4.12 6.25 -3.75
N GLU A 200 -4.50 7.51 -3.47
CA GLU A 200 -5.87 7.80 -3.05
C GLU A 200 -6.88 7.75 -4.21
N GLY A 201 -6.41 7.90 -5.46
CA GLY A 201 -7.26 7.90 -6.66
C GLY A 201 -7.03 6.72 -7.62
N ILE A 202 -5.92 5.98 -7.46
CA ILE A 202 -5.64 4.79 -8.28
C ILE A 202 -6.39 3.61 -7.68
N ASP A 203 -7.29 3.03 -8.47
CA ASP A 203 -7.99 1.83 -8.06
C ASP A 203 -7.14 0.60 -8.40
N ILE A 204 -6.32 0.15 -7.46
CA ILE A 204 -5.26 -0.85 -7.72
C ILE A 204 -5.77 -2.31 -7.77
N HIS A 205 -7.07 -2.56 -7.66
CA HIS A 205 -7.61 -3.93 -7.65
C HIS A 205 -7.50 -4.65 -9.00
N ASN A 206 -7.37 -3.90 -10.10
CA ASN A 206 -7.19 -4.42 -11.46
C ASN A 206 -5.79 -4.98 -11.73
N PHE A 207 -4.83 -4.83 -10.81
CA PHE A 207 -3.48 -5.37 -10.92
C PHE A 207 -3.35 -6.69 -10.16
N GLU A 208 -2.79 -7.73 -10.77
CA GLU A 208 -2.44 -8.96 -10.04
C GLU A 208 -1.05 -8.88 -9.40
N ILE A 209 -0.17 -8.03 -9.93
CA ILE A 209 1.23 -7.95 -9.49
C ILE A 209 1.53 -6.56 -8.97
N LEU A 210 2.10 -6.50 -7.77
CA LEU A 210 2.61 -5.28 -7.17
C LEU A 210 4.12 -5.39 -6.96
N ILE A 211 4.90 -4.46 -7.52
CA ILE A 211 6.35 -4.35 -7.29
C ILE A 211 6.61 -3.09 -6.47
N LEU A 212 7.13 -3.28 -5.26
CA LEU A 212 7.52 -2.20 -4.36
C LEU A 212 8.92 -1.67 -4.74
N GLY A 213 8.98 -0.85 -5.79
CA GLY A 213 10.19 -0.13 -6.20
C GLY A 213 10.60 1.00 -5.24
N VAL A 214 9.84 1.23 -4.17
CA VAL A 214 10.09 2.25 -3.14
C VAL A 214 11.07 1.78 -2.05
N GLY A 215 11.58 2.74 -1.29
CA GLY A 215 12.16 2.53 0.05
C GLY A 215 11.60 3.55 1.04
N GLY A 216 12.08 3.54 2.29
CA GLY A 216 11.76 4.62 3.24
C GLY A 216 10.52 4.43 4.10
N LYS A 217 10.31 5.27 5.13
CA LYS A 217 9.11 5.19 6.02
C LYS A 217 7.78 5.33 5.28
N SER A 218 7.75 6.06 4.16
CA SER A 218 6.55 6.19 3.32
C SER A 218 6.12 4.87 2.70
N SER A 219 7.06 3.94 2.44
CA SER A 219 6.74 2.61 1.90
C SER A 219 5.92 1.74 2.87
N VAL A 220 6.02 1.98 4.18
CA VAL A 220 5.18 1.32 5.20
C VAL A 220 3.71 1.67 5.00
N LYS A 221 3.42 2.95 4.70
CA LYS A 221 2.05 3.39 4.38
C LYS A 221 1.53 2.79 3.08
N VAL A 222 2.42 2.53 2.12
CA VAL A 222 2.08 1.86 0.86
C VAL A 222 1.68 0.41 1.13
N VAL A 223 2.44 -0.30 1.99
CA VAL A 223 2.09 -1.66 2.41
C VAL A 223 0.72 -1.71 3.07
N GLN A 224 0.39 -0.76 3.95
CA GLN A 224 -0.93 -0.68 4.58
C GLN A 224 -2.08 -0.48 3.58
N ARG A 225 -1.79 -0.02 2.37
CA ARG A 225 -2.76 0.17 1.28
C ARG A 225 -2.90 -1.04 0.37
N VAL A 226 -2.05 -2.06 0.53
CA VAL A 226 -2.08 -3.32 -0.24
C VAL A 226 -3.44 -4.03 -0.12
N GLY A 227 -4.22 -3.82 0.94
CA GLY A 227 -5.58 -4.35 1.03
C GLY A 227 -6.48 -4.01 -0.18
N ARG A 228 -6.22 -2.89 -0.88
CA ARG A 228 -6.94 -2.54 -2.12
C ARG A 228 -6.54 -3.43 -3.30
N LEU A 229 -5.29 -3.89 -3.34
CA LEU A 229 -4.82 -4.87 -4.30
C LEU A 229 -5.59 -6.19 -4.13
N LEU A 230 -6.00 -6.55 -2.92
CA LEU A 230 -6.65 -7.85 -2.67
C LEU A 230 -8.11 -7.91 -3.15
N ARG A 231 -8.70 -6.81 -3.61
CA ARG A 231 -10.09 -6.86 -4.08
C ARG A 231 -10.20 -7.69 -5.36
N PRO A 232 -11.28 -8.50 -5.51
CA PRO A 232 -11.50 -9.29 -6.71
C PRO A 232 -11.56 -8.44 -7.97
N PHE A 233 -11.07 -9.02 -9.06
CA PHE A 233 -11.16 -8.47 -10.42
C PHE A 233 -11.36 -9.64 -11.39
N PRO A 234 -12.06 -9.48 -12.53
CA PRO A 234 -12.25 -10.58 -13.48
C PRO A 234 -10.93 -11.23 -13.88
N GLY A 235 -10.83 -12.56 -13.72
CA GLY A 235 -9.63 -13.34 -14.03
C GLY A 235 -8.55 -13.34 -12.94
N LYS A 236 -8.70 -12.55 -11.89
CA LYS A 236 -7.73 -12.48 -10.78
C LYS A 236 -8.03 -13.52 -9.72
N GLU A 237 -7.16 -14.52 -9.62
CA GLU A 237 -7.26 -15.59 -8.61
C GLU A 237 -6.39 -15.31 -7.38
N LYS A 238 -5.22 -14.71 -7.58
CA LYS A 238 -4.24 -14.42 -6.54
C LYS A 238 -3.45 -13.16 -6.90
N ALA A 239 -3.04 -12.38 -5.90
CA ALA A 239 -2.08 -11.31 -6.08
C ALA A 239 -0.65 -11.72 -5.66
N ILE A 240 0.37 -11.11 -6.26
CA ILE A 240 1.77 -11.32 -5.86
C ILE A 240 2.42 -9.97 -5.59
N ILE A 241 3.05 -9.85 -4.44
CA ILE A 241 3.74 -8.64 -4.01
C ILE A 241 5.25 -8.92 -4.01
N TYR A 242 6.00 -8.18 -4.81
CA TYR A 242 7.45 -8.20 -4.81
C TYR A 242 7.98 -7.03 -3.97
N ASP A 243 8.80 -7.35 -2.97
CA ASP A 243 9.54 -6.37 -2.16
C ASP A 243 11.03 -6.73 -2.18
N PHE A 244 11.89 -5.77 -1.86
CA PHE A 244 13.34 -5.92 -1.92
C PHE A 244 13.95 -5.98 -0.52
N ILE A 245 14.89 -6.90 -0.35
CA ILE A 245 15.68 -7.01 0.88
C ILE A 245 16.74 -5.91 0.89
N ASP A 246 16.39 -4.78 1.49
CA ASP A 246 17.29 -3.63 1.62
C ASP A 246 18.31 -3.85 2.76
N GLU A 247 19.60 -3.91 2.43
CA GLU A 247 20.64 -4.24 3.41
C GLU A 247 21.33 -3.02 4.04
N PHE A 248 21.11 -1.81 3.51
CA PHE A 248 21.79 -0.58 3.95
C PHE A 248 21.07 0.13 5.11
N LYS A 249 21.75 0.25 6.26
CA LYS A 249 21.44 1.15 7.39
C LYS A 249 19.92 1.37 7.61
N TRP A 250 19.40 2.57 7.33
CA TRP A 250 18.00 2.93 7.55
C TRP A 250 17.04 2.24 6.58
N LEU A 251 17.48 1.92 5.36
CA LEU A 251 16.64 1.20 4.39
C LEU A 251 16.34 -0.21 4.90
N ARG A 252 17.29 -0.84 5.60
CA ARG A 252 17.07 -2.12 6.29
C ARG A 252 15.98 -2.04 7.35
N GLU A 253 16.02 -1.03 8.21
CA GLU A 253 14.96 -0.82 9.22
C GLU A 253 13.59 -0.60 8.55
N HIS A 254 13.54 0.09 7.40
CA HIS A 254 12.30 0.27 6.66
C HIS A 254 11.80 -1.03 6.01
N TYR A 255 12.69 -1.84 5.44
CA TYR A 255 12.37 -3.16 4.93
C TYR A 255 11.84 -4.08 6.04
N GLN A 256 12.51 -4.13 7.19
CA GLN A 256 12.06 -4.95 8.33
C GLN A 256 10.63 -4.61 8.75
N LYS A 257 10.30 -3.32 8.83
CA LYS A 257 8.93 -2.87 9.14
C LYS A 257 7.91 -3.25 8.07
N ARG A 258 8.28 -3.15 6.79
CA ARG A 258 7.40 -3.62 5.70
C ARG A 258 7.18 -5.13 5.81
N ARG A 259 8.24 -5.87 6.10
CA ARG A 259 8.22 -7.32 6.26
C ARG A 259 7.34 -7.75 7.40
N GLU A 260 7.46 -7.14 8.58
CA GLU A 260 6.59 -7.40 9.73
C GLU A 260 5.10 -7.28 9.36
N ILE A 261 4.71 -6.19 8.67
CA ILE A 261 3.32 -5.96 8.26
C ILE A 261 2.87 -6.95 7.18
N LEU A 262 3.73 -7.23 6.20
CA LEU A 262 3.40 -8.14 5.10
C LEU A 262 3.29 -9.59 5.58
N GLU A 263 4.19 -10.05 6.42
CA GLU A 263 4.20 -11.43 6.95
C GLU A 263 3.11 -11.66 8.02
N GLU A 264 2.51 -10.60 8.56
CA GLU A 264 1.30 -10.71 9.41
C GLU A 264 0.09 -11.24 8.59
N ASP A 265 -0.03 -10.79 7.34
CA ASP A 265 -1.22 -11.01 6.51
C ASP A 265 -0.99 -11.99 5.34
N PHE A 266 0.26 -12.26 4.96
CA PHE A 266 0.58 -12.98 3.71
C PHE A 266 1.66 -14.04 3.90
N GLU A 267 1.51 -15.16 3.18
CA GLU A 267 2.61 -16.10 3.01
C GLU A 267 3.77 -15.43 2.28
N ALA A 268 4.97 -15.54 2.83
CA ALA A 268 6.17 -14.97 2.26
C ALA A 268 7.20 -16.03 1.86
N LYS A 269 7.88 -15.80 0.74
CA LYS A 269 8.96 -16.63 0.22
C LYS A 269 10.08 -15.73 -0.29
N GLU A 270 11.31 -16.22 -0.23
CA GLU A 270 12.41 -15.57 -0.93
C GLU A 270 12.29 -15.85 -2.44
N TRP A 271 12.59 -14.85 -3.26
CA TRP A 271 12.59 -14.97 -4.70
C TRP A 271 13.87 -15.67 -5.16
N ASP A 272 13.72 -16.90 -5.64
CA ASP A 272 14.80 -17.69 -6.21
C ASP A 272 14.84 -17.51 -7.73
N GLU A 273 15.91 -16.89 -8.21
CA GLU A 273 16.11 -16.56 -9.61
C GLU A 273 16.39 -17.81 -10.48
N GLU A 274 16.98 -18.87 -9.90
CA GLU A 274 17.33 -20.11 -10.59
C GLU A 274 16.11 -21.02 -10.74
N GLN A 275 15.34 -21.22 -9.66
CA GLN A 275 14.09 -22.00 -9.71
C GLN A 275 13.10 -21.42 -10.72
N GLN A 276 13.07 -20.09 -10.83
CA GLN A 276 12.15 -19.40 -11.72
C GLN A 276 12.55 -19.43 -13.19
N SER A 277 13.83 -19.57 -13.51
CA SER A 277 14.29 -19.80 -14.89
C SER A 277 13.88 -21.18 -15.40
N LEU A 278 13.87 -22.19 -14.54
CA LEU A 278 13.47 -23.56 -14.88
C LEU A 278 11.97 -23.70 -15.19
N GLU A 279 11.13 -22.85 -14.60
CA GLU A 279 9.70 -22.79 -14.90
C GLU A 279 9.39 -22.14 -16.27
N GLU A 280 10.25 -21.24 -16.76
CA GLU A 280 10.09 -20.58 -18.07
C GLU A 280 10.48 -21.48 -19.26
N PHE A 281 11.21 -22.58 -18.99
CA PHE A 281 11.59 -23.59 -19.99
C PHE A 281 10.67 -24.82 -20.03
N LYS A 282 9.63 -24.87 -19.18
CA LYS A 282 8.60 -25.91 -19.19
C LYS A 282 7.33 -25.41 -19.86
#